data_AF-A0A0F9RNL1-F1
#
_entry.id   AF-A0A0F9RNL1-F1
#
_cell.length_a   1.000
_cell.length_b   1.000
_cell.length_c   1.000
_cell.angle_alpha   90.00
_cell.angle_beta   90.00
_cell.angle_gamma   90.00
#
_symmetry.space_group_name_H-M   'P 1'
#
loop_
_entity.id
_entity.type
_entity.pdbx_description
1 polymer ?
#
loop_
_entity_poly.entity_id
_entity_poly.type
_entity_poly.pdbx_seq_one_letter_code
_entity_poly.pdbx_strand_id
1 'polypeptide(L)' 'MEQISARKCGDCQKEIQFQEFLRENPTINEERGRDLFESPIITVYCTECFLKRPEKPYKPNRRYYYRKRLRRRE' A
#
# COMPACT_ATOMS: atom_id res chain seq x y z
N MET A 1 -11.58 -17.51 -17.34
CA MET A 1 -10.69 -16.91 -16.33
C MET A 1 -10.30 -15.55 -16.84
N GLU A 2 -10.75 -14.48 -16.17
CA GLU A 2 -10.34 -13.13 -16.51
C GLU A 2 -8.83 -13.01 -16.29
N GLN A 3 -8.10 -12.53 -17.30
CA GLN A 3 -6.67 -12.29 -17.20
C GLN A 3 -6.47 -10.98 -16.44
N ILE A 4 -6.03 -11.07 -15.19
CA ILE A 4 -5.69 -9.89 -14.37
C ILE A 4 -4.47 -9.24 -15.00
N SER A 5 -4.62 -7.98 -15.41
CA SER A 5 -3.52 -7.21 -16.01
C SER A 5 -2.40 -6.97 -14.99
N ALA A 6 -1.15 -7.12 -15.42
CA ALA A 6 0.00 -6.78 -14.60
C ALA A 6 -0.03 -5.30 -14.19
N ARG A 7 0.45 -4.99 -12.98
CA ARG A 7 0.54 -3.62 -12.47
C ARG A 7 1.98 -3.18 -12.31
N LYS A 8 2.22 -1.88 -12.48
CA LYS A 8 3.55 -1.30 -12.28
C LYS A 8 3.77 -0.95 -10.81
N CYS A 9 4.97 -1.24 -10.31
CA CYS A 9 5.46 -0.76 -9.01
C CYS A 9 5.38 0.78 -8.96
N GLY A 10 4.84 1.32 -7.87
CA GLY A 10 4.69 2.77 -7.69
C GLY A 10 6.00 3.54 -7.61
N ASP A 11 7.13 2.88 -7.35
CA ASP A 11 8.44 3.54 -7.23
C ASP A 11 9.35 3.25 -8.44
N CYS A 12 9.58 1.96 -8.79
CA CYS A 12 10.53 1.58 -9.85
C CYS A 12 9.89 1.23 -11.20
N GLN A 13 8.56 1.31 -11.32
CA GLN A 13 7.78 0.95 -12.52
C GLN A 13 7.93 -0.48 -13.04
N LYS A 14 8.63 -1.37 -12.32
CA LYS A 14 8.69 -2.81 -12.61
C LYS A 14 7.27 -3.37 -12.70
N GLU A 15 7.01 -4.18 -13.72
CA GLU A 15 5.75 -4.93 -13.84
C GLU A 15 5.70 -6.04 -12.80
N ILE A 16 4.56 -6.10 -12.10
CA ILE A 16 4.26 -7.06 -11.05
C ILE A 16 3.07 -7.87 -11.56
N GLN A 17 3.26 -9.17 -11.65
CA GLN A 17 2.19 -10.10 -12.00
C GLN A 17 1.35 -10.40 -10.75
N PHE A 18 0.06 -10.67 -10.93
CA PHE A 18 -0.82 -10.99 -9.81
C PHE A 18 -0.33 -12.20 -8.99
N GLN A 19 0.24 -13.21 -9.67
CA GLN A 19 0.83 -14.38 -9.01
C GLN A 19 2.08 -14.03 -8.18
N GLU A 20 2.89 -13.06 -8.63
CA GLU A 20 4.05 -12.56 -7.87
C GLU A 20 3.56 -11.83 -6.61
N PHE A 21 2.54 -10.97 -6.75
CA PHE A 21 1.90 -10.28 -5.63
C PHE A 21 1.35 -11.25 -4.58
N LEU A 22 0.64 -12.31 -4.98
CA LEU A 22 0.13 -13.32 -4.05
C LEU A 22 1.26 -14.10 -3.37
N ARG A 23 2.32 -14.45 -4.10
CA ARG A 23 3.49 -15.15 -3.53
C ARG A 23 4.18 -14.32 -2.45
N GLU A 24 4.27 -13.01 -2.65
CA GLU A 24 4.84 -12.07 -1.69
C GLU A 24 3.92 -11.82 -0.48
N ASN A 25 2.62 -12.15 -0.58
CA ASN A 25 1.61 -11.91 0.46
C ASN A 25 0.85 -13.21 0.83
N PRO A 26 1.52 -14.20 1.44
CA PRO A 26 0.95 -15.54 1.67
C PRO A 26 -0.22 -15.57 2.66
N THR A 27 -0.43 -14.51 3.44
CA THR A 27 -1.56 -14.39 4.39
C THR A 27 -2.85 -13.92 3.73
N ILE A 28 -2.81 -13.54 2.45
CA ILE A 28 -3.95 -13.04 1.68
C ILE A 28 -4.46 -14.18 0.78
N ASN A 29 -5.75 -14.49 0.88
CA ASN A 29 -6.40 -15.41 -0.04
C ASN A 29 -6.58 -14.79 -1.42
N GLU A 30 -6.71 -15.61 -2.46
CA GLU A 30 -6.74 -15.15 -3.84
C GLU A 30 -7.81 -14.07 -4.10
N GLU A 31 -9.04 -14.28 -3.62
CA GLU A 31 -10.16 -13.34 -3.79
C GLU A 31 -9.84 -11.94 -3.25
N ARG A 32 -9.41 -11.85 -1.99
CA ARG A 32 -8.97 -10.60 -1.38
C ARG A 32 -7.73 -10.02 -2.06
N GLY A 33 -6.86 -10.89 -2.55
CA GLY A 33 -5.70 -10.50 -3.33
C GLY A 33 -6.12 -9.75 -4.60
N ARG A 34 -7.12 -10.26 -5.33
CA ARG A 34 -7.66 -9.61 -6.53
C ARG A 34 -8.23 -8.24 -6.22
N ASP A 35 -9.08 -8.14 -5.18
CA ASP A 35 -9.67 -6.87 -4.75
C ASP A 35 -8.60 -5.82 -4.45
N LEU A 36 -7.54 -6.22 -3.74
CA LEU A 36 -6.44 -5.31 -3.38
C LEU A 36 -5.59 -4.94 -4.59
N PHE A 37 -5.30 -5.92 -5.45
CA PHE A 37 -4.43 -5.75 -6.60
C PHE A 37 -5.09 -4.91 -7.69
N GLU A 38 -6.40 -5.05 -7.93
CA GLU A 38 -7.13 -4.27 -8.92
C GLU A 38 -7.62 -2.92 -8.37
N SER A 39 -7.54 -2.71 -7.06
CA SER A 39 -7.98 -1.46 -6.44
C SER A 39 -7.21 -0.25 -7.02
N PRO A 40 -7.91 0.76 -7.58
CA PRO A 40 -7.28 1.98 -8.07
C PRO A 40 -6.78 2.87 -6.92
N ILE A 41 -7.25 2.62 -5.70
CA ILE A 41 -6.89 3.38 -4.49
C ILE A 41 -5.54 2.89 -3.95
N ILE A 42 -5.19 1.63 -4.21
CA ILE A 42 -3.97 1.00 -3.70
C ILE A 42 -2.86 1.13 -4.73
N THR A 43 -1.71 1.59 -4.26
CA THR A 43 -0.47 1.53 -5.04
C THR A 43 0.26 0.24 -4.70
N VAL A 44 0.55 -0.56 -5.73
CA VAL A 44 1.32 -1.79 -5.60
C VAL A 44 2.81 -1.45 -5.66
N TYR A 45 3.61 -2.09 -4.83
CA TYR A 45 5.06 -1.95 -4.80
C TYR A 45 5.71 -3.33 -4.90
N CYS A 46 6.86 -3.42 -5.55
CA CYS A 46 7.67 -4.63 -5.44
C CYS A 46 8.28 -4.70 -4.04
N THR A 47 8.58 -5.91 -3.58
CA THR A 47 9.24 -6.19 -2.29
C THR A 47 10.47 -5.31 -2.04
N GLU A 48 11.35 -5.16 -3.03
CA GLU A 48 12.56 -4.34 -2.87
C GLU A 48 12.24 -2.86 -2.57
N CYS A 49 11.31 -2.26 -3.31
CA CYS A 49 10.91 -0.87 -3.08
C CYS A 49 10.16 -0.72 -1.76
N PHE A 50 9.27 -1.67 -1.45
CA PHE A 50 8.52 -1.65 -0.21
C PHE A 50 9.44 -1.70 1.03
N LEU A 51 10.43 -2.58 1.03
CA LEU A 51 11.36 -2.74 2.15
C LEU A 51 12.37 -1.59 2.30
N LYS A 52 12.71 -0.90 1.20
CA LYS A 52 13.59 0.28 1.23
C LYS A 52 12.88 1.55 1.67
N ARG A 53 11.55 1.54 1.77
CA ARG A 53 10.81 2.73 2.21
C ARG A 53 11.13 3.01 3.66
N PRO A 54 11.53 4.26 4.00
CA PRO A 54 11.65 4.63 5.39
C PRO A 54 10.30 4.39 6.05
N GLU A 55 10.29 3.75 7.22
CA GLU A 55 9.09 3.66 8.02
C GLU A 55 8.49 5.07 8.11
N LYS A 56 7.20 5.20 7.79
CA LYS A 56 6.50 6.47 8.02
C LYS A 56 6.85 6.85 9.45
N PRO A 57 7.37 8.07 9.71
CA PRO A 57 7.74 8.47 11.05
C PRO A 57 6.57 8.10 11.93
N TYR A 58 6.78 7.20 12.89
CA TYR A 58 5.75 6.86 13.85
C TYR A 58 5.24 8.21 14.36
N LYS A 59 3.97 8.53 14.10
CA LYS A 59 3.38 9.78 14.56
C LYS A 59 2.80 9.46 15.92
N PRO A 60 3.54 9.63 17.04
CA PRO A 60 3.08 9.25 18.37
C PRO A 60 1.82 10.01 18.82
N ASN A 61 1.41 11.04 18.08
CA ASN A 61 0.49 12.03 18.59
C ASN A 61 -0.49 12.57 17.55
N ARG A 62 -1.35 11.70 16.97
CA ARG A 62 -2.54 12.16 16.23
C ARG A 62 -3.44 13.07 17.09
N ARG A 63 -3.48 12.85 18.42
CA ARG A 63 -4.29 13.61 19.39
C ARG A 63 -3.76 15.04 19.64
N TYR A 64 -2.45 15.26 19.54
CA TYR A 64 -1.83 16.58 19.76
C TYR A 64 -2.22 17.59 18.68
N TYR A 65 -2.21 17.20 17.41
CA TYR A 65 -2.58 18.10 16.30
C TYR A 65 -4.04 18.54 16.35
N TYR A 66 -4.95 17.68 16.85
CA TYR A 66 -6.36 18.03 17.04
C TYR A 66 -6.54 19.06 18.16
N ARG A 67 -5.89 18.85 19.32
CA ARG A 67 -5.91 19.82 20.44
C ARG A 67 -5.27 21.17 20.08
N LYS A 68 -4.19 21.18 19.30
CA LYS A 68 -3.53 22.43 18.86
C LYS A 68 -4.39 23.23 17.87
N ARG A 69 -5.22 22.57 17.04
CA ARG A 69 -6.16 23.26 16.15
C ARG A 69 -7.34 23.88 16.89
N LEU A 70 -7.84 23.22 17.94
CA LEU A 70 -8.93 23.76 18.77
C LEU A 70 -8.50 25.01 19.56
N ARG A 71 -7.31 24.98 20.19
CA ARG A 71 -6.76 26.13 20.93
C ARG A 71 -6.38 27.36 20.08
N ARG A 72 -6.41 27.28 18.75
CA ARG A 72 -6.15 28.42 17.85
C ARG A 72 -7.45 29.11 17.39
N ARG A 73 -8.61 28.57 17.76
CA ARG A 73 -9.93 29.11 17.43
C ARG A 73 -10.60 29.81 18.62
N GLU A 74 -9.99 29.73 19.81
CA GLU A 74 -10.27 30.57 20.98
C GLU A 74 -9.31 31.77 20.94
#